data_AF-A0A939VUF9-F1
#
_entry.id   AF-A0A939VUF9-F1
#
_cell.length_a   1.000
_cell.length_b   1.000
_cell.length_c   1.000
_cell.angle_alpha   90.00
_cell.angle_beta   90.00
_cell.angle_gamma   90.00
#
_symmetry.space_group_name_H-M   'P 1'
#
loop_
_entity.id
_entity.type
_entity.pdbx_description
1 polymer ?
#
loop_
_entity_poly.entity_id
_entity_poly.type
_entity_poly.pdbx_seq_one_letter_code
_entity_poly.pdbx_strand_id
1 'polypeptide(L)' 'MNDYAEETVLDVTNPAPRCPVILMLDVSGSMSGAPLRELKEGLTQFLRETSDDETASMSVELEVITFG' A
#
# COMPACT_ATOMS: atom_id res chain seq x y z
N MET A 1 -14.70 7.38 -17.09
CA MET A 1 -14.20 6.05 -16.71
C MET A 1 -12.71 6.12 -16.97
N ASN A 2 -11.90 6.44 -15.94
CA ASN A 2 -10.46 6.51 -16.16
C ASN A 2 -9.98 5.07 -16.34
N ASP A 3 -9.21 4.84 -17.38
CA ASP A 3 -8.58 3.56 -17.67
C ASP A 3 -7.51 3.35 -16.60
N TYR A 4 -7.79 2.50 -15.61
CA TYR A 4 -6.88 2.17 -14.50
C TYR A 4 -5.89 1.07 -14.87
N ALA A 5 -5.89 0.60 -16.12
CA ALA A 5 -4.87 -0.31 -16.63
C ALA A 5 -3.64 0.49 -17.08
N GLU A 6 -2.96 1.16 -16.15
CA GLU A 6 -1.51 1.18 -16.32
C GLU A 6 -1.09 -0.28 -16.16
N GLU A 7 -0.53 -0.86 -17.22
CA GLU A 7 0.19 -2.12 -17.14
C GLU A 7 1.20 -1.97 -15.99
N THR A 8 0.93 -2.60 -14.86
CA THR A 8 1.92 -2.83 -13.81
C THR A 8 2.94 -3.80 -14.40
N VAL A 9 3.85 -3.25 -15.21
CA VAL A 9 4.93 -4.00 -15.80
C VAL A 9 5.80 -4.46 -14.63
N LEU A 10 5.76 -5.76 -14.36
CA LEU A 10 6.66 -6.40 -13.41
C LEU A 10 8.09 -6.03 -13.80
N ASP A 11 8.81 -5.37 -12.90
CA ASP A 11 10.22 -5.07 -13.12
C ASP A 11 11.02 -6.38 -13.07
N VAL A 12 11.27 -6.94 -14.26
CA VAL A 12 12.02 -8.19 -14.43
C VAL A 12 13.53 -8.04 -14.13
N THR A 13 14.01 -6.81 -13.92
CA THR A 13 15.43 -6.54 -13.62
C THR A 13 15.73 -6.54 -12.12
N ASN A 14 14.71 -6.39 -11.28
CA ASN A 14 14.86 -6.44 -9.84
C ASN A 14 15.17 -7.88 -9.38
N PRO A 15 16.35 -8.13 -8.81
CA PRO A 15 16.75 -9.46 -8.37
C PRO A 15 16.13 -9.86 -7.02
N ALA A 16 15.47 -8.93 -6.31
CA ALA A 16 14.89 -9.18 -5.00
C ALA A 16 13.67 -10.12 -5.08
N PRO A 17 13.51 -11.07 -4.13
CA PRO A 17 12.28 -11.84 -4.02
C PRO A 17 11.06 -10.93 -3.82
N ARG A 18 10.01 -11.12 -4.63
CA ARG A 18 8.77 -10.33 -4.51
C ARG A 18 7.97 -10.76 -3.28
N CYS A 19 7.44 -9.76 -2.57
CA CYS A 19 6.63 -9.90 -1.37
C CYS A 19 5.30 -9.14 -1.60
N PRO A 20 4.24 -9.83 -2.04
CA PRO A 20 2.94 -9.18 -2.23
C PRO A 20 2.32 -8.85 -0.87
N VAL A 21 1.86 -7.61 -0.72
CA VAL A 21 1.20 -7.11 0.49
C VAL A 21 -0.12 -6.48 0.09
N ILE A 22 -1.22 -6.96 0.68
CA ILE A 22 -2.55 -6.39 0.49
C ILE A 22 -3.01 -5.80 1.82
N LEU A 23 -3.26 -4.49 1.83
CA LEU A 23 -3.83 -3.81 2.98
C LEU A 23 -5.33 -3.67 2.78
N MET A 24 -6.11 -4.45 3.53
CA MET A 24 -7.57 -4.32 3.58
C MET A 24 -7.95 -3.38 4.73
N LEU A 25 -8.41 -2.18 4.39
CA LEU A 25 -8.64 -1.11 5.36
C LEU A 25 -10.13 -0.80 5.51
N ASP A 26 -10.66 -0.96 6.73
CA ASP A 26 -12.01 -0.55 7.08
C ASP A 26 -12.09 0.99 7.14
N VAL A 27 -13.02 1.58 6.39
CA VAL A 27 -13.34 3.01 6.34
C VAL A 27 -14.82 3.28 6.61
N SER A 28 -15.50 2.33 7.26
CA SER A 28 -16.92 2.40 7.63
C SER A 28 -17.24 3.58 8.55
N GLY A 29 -18.54 3.87 8.73
CA GLY A 29 -18.99 5.01 9.52
C GLY A 29 -18.41 5.08 10.94
N SER A 30 -18.17 3.93 11.60
CA SER A 30 -17.53 3.86 12.93
C SER A 30 -16.06 4.30 12.95
N MET A 31 -15.40 4.34 11.80
CA MET A 31 -14.02 4.83 11.67
C MET A 31 -13.94 6.36 11.64
N SER A 32 -15.06 7.07 11.54
CA SER A 32 -15.09 8.53 11.43
C SER A 32 -14.36 9.23 12.59
N GLY A 33 -13.60 10.27 12.27
CA GLY A 33 -12.90 11.09 13.26
C GLY A 33 -11.52 10.54 13.60
N ALA A 34 -11.28 10.26 14.88
CA ALA A 34 -9.96 9.85 15.37
C ALA A 34 -9.45 8.54 14.73
N PRO A 35 -10.25 7.46 14.61
CA PRO A 35 -9.74 6.19 14.06
C PRO A 35 -9.27 6.31 12.62
N LEU A 36 -10.02 6.99 11.73
CA LEU A 36 -9.62 7.20 10.34
C LEU A 36 -8.37 8.08 10.22
N ARG A 37 -8.20 9.06 11.13
CA ARG A 37 -6.99 9.89 11.17
C ARG A 37 -5.76 9.06 11.55
N GLU A 38 -5.87 8.25 12.60
CA GLU A 38 -4.79 7.36 13.03
C GLU A 38 -4.47 6.31 11.96
N LEU A 39 -5.49 5.75 11.30
CA LEU A 39 -5.31 4.83 10.17
C LEU A 39 -4.52 5.49 9.04
N LYS A 40 -4.87 6.73 8.67
CA LYS A 40 -4.15 7.49 7.64
C LYS A 40 -2.71 7.80 8.05
N GLU A 41 -2.48 8.18 9.31
CA GLU A 41 -1.15 8.45 9.85
C GLU A 41 -0.28 7.19 9.79
N GLY A 42 -0.82 6.04 10.25
CA GLY A 42 -0.14 4.74 10.19
C GLY A 42 0.14 4.25 8.77
N LEU A 43 -0.82 4.39 7.84
CA LEU A 43 -0.60 4.04 6.43
C LEU A 43 0.49 4.92 5.80
N THR A 44 0.50 6.21 6.12
CA THR A 44 1.54 7.14 5.63
C THR A 44 2.91 6.76 6.15
N GLN A 45 3.00 6.38 7.43
CA GLN A 45 4.24 5.92 8.04
C GLN A 45 4.73 4.62 7.40
N PHE A 46 3.86 3.62 7.24
CA PHE A 46 4.17 2.36 6.58
C PHE A 46 4.73 2.56 5.16
N LEU A 47 4.08 3.40 4.35
CA LEU A 47 4.53 3.70 2.99
C LEU A 47 5.92 4.34 2.97
N ARG A 48 6.18 5.27 3.89
CA ARG A 48 7.50 5.92 4.00
C ARG A 48 8.57 4.93 4.41
N GLU A 49 8.37 4.20 5.50
CA GLU A 49 9.36 3.26 6.03
C GLU A 49 9.66 2.13 5.03
N THR A 50 8.65 1.65 4.30
CA THR A 50 8.83 0.63 3.25
C THR A 50 9.60 1.18 2.05
N SER A 51 9.38 2.44 1.68
CA SER A 51 10.06 3.07 0.54
C SER A 51 11.50 3.47 0.88
N ASP A 52 11.74 3.88 2.12
CA ASP A 52 13.07 4.31 2.60
C ASP A 52 14.00 3.13 2.90
N ASP A 53 13.45 1.93 3.15
CA ASP A 53 14.25 0.70 3.30
C ASP A 53 14.61 0.10 1.93
N GLU A 54 15.90 -0.05 1.66
CA GLU A 54 16.41 -0.54 0.37
C GLU A 54 15.92 -1.96 0.02
N THR A 55 15.81 -2.85 1.01
CA THR A 55 15.37 -4.23 0.75
C THR A 55 13.86 -4.28 0.55
N ALA A 56 13.10 -3.58 1.40
CA ALA A 56 11.64 -3.57 1.35
C ALA A 56 11.13 -2.84 0.10
N SER A 57 11.74 -1.71 -0.28
CA SER A 57 11.36 -0.95 -1.48
C SER A 57 11.53 -1.75 -2.78
N MET A 58 12.48 -2.67 -2.82
CA MET A 58 12.64 -3.59 -3.94
C MET A 58 11.72 -4.81 -3.82
N SER A 59 11.44 -5.31 -2.62
CA SER A 59 10.73 -6.57 -2.46
C SER A 59 9.21 -6.41 -2.43
N VAL A 60 8.69 -5.34 -1.83
CA VAL A 60 7.26 -5.20 -1.52
C VAL A 60 6.47 -4.75 -2.75
N GLU A 61 5.45 -5.52 -3.08
CA GLU A 61 4.42 -5.17 -4.07
C GLU A 61 3.12 -4.91 -3.32
N LEU A 62 2.73 -3.63 -3.21
CA LEU A 62 1.65 -3.19 -2.33
C LEU A 62 0.37 -2.90 -3.09
N GLU A 63 -0.75 -3.44 -2.61
CA GLU A 63 -2.10 -3.06 -3.01
C GLU A 63 -2.91 -2.62 -1.77
N VAL A 64 -3.67 -1.53 -1.89
CA VAL A 64 -4.51 -1.01 -0.80
C VAL A 64 -5.97 -1.04 -1.21
N ILE A 65 -6.76 -1.79 -0.46
CA ILE A 65 -8.20 -1.96 -0.69
C ILE A 65 -8.94 -1.39 0.52
N THR A 66 -9.71 -0.34 0.31
CA THR A 66 -10.61 0.20 1.34
C THR A 66 -12.01 -0.41 1.22
N PHE A 67 -12.66 -0.68 2.35
CA PHE A 67 -14.04 -1.19 2.40
C PHE A 67 -14.78 -0.61 3.62
N GLY A 68 -16.11 -0.63 3.62
CA GLY A 68 -16.93 -0.16 4.75
C GLY A 68 -17.92 0.93 4.39
#